data_AF-E2NMQ8-F1
#
_entry.id   AF-E2NMQ8-F1
#
_cell.length_a   1.000
_cell.length_b   1.000
_cell.length_c   1.000
_cell.angle_alpha   90.00
_cell.angle_beta   90.00
_cell.angle_gamma   90.00
#
_symmetry.space_group_name_H-M   'P 1'
#
loop_
_entity.id
_entity.type
_entity.pdbx_description
1 polymer ?
#
loop_
_entity_poly.entity_id
_entity_poly.type
_entity_poly.pdbx_seq_one_letter_code
_entity_poly.pdbx_strand_id
1 'polypeptide(L)'
;IPYNTRVARSKSITGPYLGIDGANVTEGADMYPVVTHPYKFANSDGWVGISHCAIFDDGNGNWYYASQGRLPESVDNAIMLGHVRSIRWTKDGWPLVMPERYGAVPQAAITEEELIGDWEHIDLSYAIGQQKESSIMTLTDDHKVSEGNWRDASWSYDATTQILTINDIDLYLQRETDWEAKPRMHTIVYAAYGNNKTYWGKKANK
;
A
#
# COMPACT_ATOMS: atom_id res chain seq x y z
N ILE A 1 2.91 6.25 -18.34
CA ILE A 1 4.24 5.75 -17.87
C ILE A 1 4.05 4.36 -17.27
N PRO A 2 4.82 3.32 -17.65
CA PRO A 2 4.63 1.94 -17.18
C PRO A 2 5.34 1.62 -15.84
N TYR A 3 5.85 2.62 -15.14
CA TYR A 3 6.69 2.45 -13.95
C TYR A 3 5.92 1.75 -12.84
N ASN A 4 6.50 0.69 -12.30
CA ASN A 4 6.02 0.01 -11.10
C ASN A 4 7.23 -0.57 -10.37
N THR A 5 7.08 -0.86 -9.08
CA THR A 5 8.08 -1.61 -8.31
C THR A 5 7.57 -3.02 -8.12
N ARG A 6 8.46 -4.01 -8.21
CA ARG A 6 8.19 -5.42 -7.94
C ARG A 6 9.28 -5.97 -7.02
N VAL A 7 9.00 -7.08 -6.36
CA VAL A 7 9.96 -7.73 -5.46
C VAL A 7 9.94 -9.25 -5.63
N ALA A 8 11.11 -9.85 -5.58
CA ALA A 8 11.35 -11.29 -5.48
C ALA A 8 12.40 -11.53 -4.39
N ARG A 9 12.47 -12.74 -3.84
CA ARG A 9 13.41 -13.07 -2.76
C ARG A 9 14.19 -14.35 -3.03
N SER A 10 15.37 -14.46 -2.44
CA SER A 10 16.18 -15.67 -2.46
C SER A 10 16.89 -15.89 -1.14
N LYS A 11 17.28 -17.14 -0.87
CA LYS A 11 18.18 -17.49 0.23
C LYS A 11 19.66 -17.33 -0.14
N SER A 12 19.98 -17.11 -1.42
CA SER A 12 21.33 -16.85 -1.93
C SER A 12 21.37 -15.51 -2.67
N ILE A 13 22.49 -14.79 -2.56
CA ILE A 13 22.73 -13.57 -3.35
C ILE A 13 22.74 -13.85 -4.86
N THR A 14 23.00 -15.10 -5.26
CA THR A 14 23.02 -15.51 -6.68
C THR A 14 21.70 -16.13 -7.15
N GLY A 15 20.66 -16.11 -6.33
CA GLY A 15 19.38 -16.74 -6.67
C GLY A 15 19.37 -18.27 -6.52
N PRO A 16 18.34 -18.95 -7.07
CA PRO A 16 17.24 -18.36 -7.83
C PRO A 16 16.36 -17.46 -6.97
N TYR A 17 15.79 -16.42 -7.59
CA TYR A 17 14.83 -15.50 -6.98
C TYR A 17 13.41 -15.95 -7.31
N LEU A 18 12.59 -16.05 -6.27
CA LEU A 18 11.20 -16.48 -6.40
C LEU A 18 10.25 -15.33 -6.11
N GLY A 19 9.13 -15.29 -6.83
CA GLY A 19 7.99 -14.41 -6.54
C GLY A 19 7.20 -14.87 -5.31
N ILE A 20 6.24 -14.05 -4.89
CA ILE A 20 5.32 -14.38 -3.77
C ILE A 20 4.45 -15.60 -4.06
N ASP A 21 4.21 -15.89 -5.33
CA ASP A 21 3.52 -17.07 -5.85
C ASP A 21 4.43 -18.30 -5.97
N GLY A 22 5.70 -18.18 -5.61
CA GLY A 22 6.70 -19.25 -5.73
C GLY A 22 7.28 -19.43 -7.14
N ALA A 23 6.89 -18.61 -8.11
CA ALA A 23 7.37 -18.73 -9.48
C ALA A 23 8.85 -18.31 -9.60
N ASN A 24 9.60 -18.98 -10.47
CA ASN A 24 11.04 -18.73 -10.66
C ASN A 24 11.29 -17.53 -11.57
N VAL A 25 11.47 -16.36 -10.95
CA VAL A 25 11.71 -15.10 -11.66
C VAL A 25 13.09 -15.08 -12.32
N THR A 26 14.06 -15.80 -11.76
CA THR A 26 15.38 -15.97 -12.40
C THR A 26 15.30 -16.69 -13.75
N GLU A 27 14.30 -17.56 -13.92
CA GLU A 27 14.05 -18.27 -15.19
C GLU A 27 13.03 -17.56 -16.09
N GLY A 28 12.66 -16.33 -15.77
CA GLY A 28 11.81 -15.48 -16.61
C GLY A 28 10.31 -15.54 -16.29
N ALA A 29 9.92 -16.09 -15.14
CA ALA A 29 8.54 -15.95 -14.66
C ALA A 29 8.20 -14.49 -14.34
N ASP A 30 6.92 -14.15 -14.39
CA ASP A 30 6.42 -12.85 -13.94
C ASP A 30 6.81 -12.60 -12.48
N MET A 31 7.27 -11.39 -12.19
CA MET A 31 7.64 -11.02 -10.83
C MET A 31 6.43 -10.47 -10.08
N TYR A 32 5.80 -11.29 -9.25
CA TYR A 32 4.80 -10.84 -8.27
C TYR A 32 5.43 -10.75 -6.87
N PRO A 33 4.99 -9.79 -6.04
CA PRO A 33 3.89 -8.85 -6.25
C PRO A 33 4.31 -7.54 -6.94
N VAL A 34 3.33 -6.78 -7.44
CA VAL A 34 3.49 -5.37 -7.79
C VAL A 34 3.48 -4.55 -6.50
N VAL A 35 4.63 -4.11 -6.02
CA VAL A 35 4.76 -3.37 -4.76
C VAL A 35 4.14 -1.98 -4.84
N THR A 36 4.39 -1.24 -5.93
CA THR A 36 3.80 0.08 -6.18
C THR A 36 3.41 0.22 -7.64
N HIS A 37 2.33 0.93 -7.90
CA HIS A 37 1.85 1.26 -9.23
C HIS A 37 1.37 2.73 -9.24
N PRO A 38 1.33 3.42 -10.40
CA PRO A 38 0.63 4.68 -10.54
C PRO A 38 -0.74 4.63 -9.87
N TYR A 39 -1.02 5.62 -9.03
CA TYR A 39 -2.21 5.63 -8.18
C TYR A 39 -2.72 7.05 -7.96
N LYS A 40 -3.95 7.17 -7.45
CA LYS A 40 -4.58 8.44 -7.09
C LYS A 40 -5.61 8.23 -5.99
N PHE A 41 -5.36 8.79 -4.80
CA PHE A 41 -6.40 8.98 -3.79
C PHE A 41 -7.31 10.16 -4.17
N ALA A 42 -8.48 10.24 -3.54
CA ALA A 42 -9.42 11.33 -3.70
C ALA A 42 -8.77 12.67 -3.34
N ASN A 43 -9.17 13.73 -4.05
CA ASN A 43 -8.64 15.09 -3.88
C ASN A 43 -7.12 15.23 -4.14
N SER A 44 -6.49 14.23 -4.76
CA SER A 44 -5.09 14.23 -5.19
C SER A 44 -5.01 14.20 -6.72
N ASP A 45 -3.95 14.75 -7.31
CA ASP A 45 -3.57 14.44 -8.69
C ASP A 45 -2.97 13.03 -8.80
N GLY A 46 -2.49 12.47 -7.68
CA GLY A 46 -1.82 11.19 -7.62
C GLY A 46 -0.41 11.22 -8.18
N TRP A 47 0.14 10.03 -8.43
CA TRP A 47 1.55 9.84 -8.81
C TRP A 47 1.69 8.76 -9.88
N VAL A 48 2.59 8.96 -10.85
CA VAL A 48 2.69 8.09 -12.05
C VAL A 48 4.09 7.50 -12.29
N GLY A 49 5.08 7.84 -11.48
CA GLY A 49 6.48 7.45 -11.69
C GLY A 49 7.16 6.90 -10.45
N ILE A 50 6.55 5.92 -9.79
CA ILE A 50 7.01 5.35 -8.51
C ILE A 50 7.79 4.06 -8.79
N SER A 51 9.10 4.16 -8.96
CA SER A 51 10.03 3.03 -9.12
C SER A 51 11.49 3.51 -8.97
N HIS A 52 12.47 2.69 -9.39
CA HIS A 52 13.90 2.92 -9.19
C HIS A 52 14.22 3.15 -7.72
N CYS A 53 13.82 2.19 -6.91
CA CYS A 53 13.83 2.36 -5.47
C CYS A 53 15.18 2.02 -4.83
N ALA A 54 15.40 2.62 -3.66
CA ALA A 54 16.34 2.15 -2.66
C ALA A 54 15.56 1.68 -1.43
N ILE A 55 16.09 0.67 -0.75
CA ILE A 55 15.56 0.17 0.53
C ILE A 55 16.63 0.42 1.59
N PHE A 56 16.22 0.95 2.74
CA PHE A 56 17.11 1.16 3.90
C PHE A 56 16.33 0.95 5.21
N ASP A 57 17.06 0.67 6.28
CA ASP A 57 16.54 0.63 7.64
C ASP A 57 17.26 1.68 8.51
N ASP A 58 16.64 2.05 9.63
CA ASP A 58 17.22 3.00 10.59
C ASP A 58 18.05 2.34 11.71
N GLY A 59 18.27 1.03 11.66
CA GLY A 59 18.90 0.26 12.72
C GLY A 59 18.02 -0.04 13.94
N ASN A 60 16.80 0.51 14.00
CA ASN A 60 15.83 0.31 15.09
C ASN A 60 14.67 -0.59 14.68
N GLY A 61 14.79 -1.27 13.54
CA GLY A 61 13.76 -2.15 13.00
C GLY A 61 12.73 -1.46 12.10
N ASN A 62 12.88 -0.15 11.83
CA ASN A 62 12.04 0.54 10.85
C ASN A 62 12.67 0.44 9.47
N TRP A 63 11.86 0.08 8.48
CA TRP A 63 12.28 -0.08 7.09
C TRP A 63 11.60 0.94 6.20
N TYR A 64 12.31 1.37 5.17
CA TYR A 64 11.88 2.44 4.31
C TYR A 64 12.11 2.12 2.84
N TYR A 65 11.14 2.54 2.04
CA TYR A 65 11.19 2.56 0.59
C TYR A 65 11.42 3.99 0.13
N ALA A 66 12.53 4.25 -0.54
CA ALA A 66 12.80 5.54 -1.18
C ALA A 66 12.68 5.40 -2.69
N SER A 67 12.01 6.35 -3.33
CA SER A 67 11.92 6.41 -4.80
C SER A 67 11.66 7.82 -5.28
N GLN A 68 11.83 8.04 -6.58
CA GLN A 68 11.19 9.17 -7.24
C GLN A 68 9.66 8.97 -7.30
N GLY A 69 8.92 10.08 -7.43
CA GLY A 69 7.50 10.12 -7.78
C GLY A 69 7.25 11.25 -8.78
N ARG A 70 6.79 10.91 -9.98
CA ARG A 70 6.37 11.89 -11.00
C ARG A 70 4.93 12.30 -10.78
N LEU A 71 4.65 13.60 -10.98
CA LEU A 71 3.28 14.08 -11.15
C LEU A 71 2.70 13.58 -12.48
N PRO A 72 1.36 13.46 -12.59
CA PRO A 72 0.71 13.12 -13.86
C PRO A 72 0.89 14.23 -14.91
N GLU A 73 0.69 13.87 -16.17
CA GLU A 73 0.78 14.80 -17.31
C GLU A 73 -0.23 15.96 -17.22
N SER A 74 -1.37 15.74 -16.57
CA SER A 74 -2.38 16.78 -16.32
C SER A 74 -1.90 17.91 -15.41
N VAL A 75 -0.77 17.74 -14.71
CA VAL A 75 -0.14 18.76 -13.87
C VAL A 75 1.17 19.23 -14.50
N ASP A 76 2.21 18.39 -14.44
CA ASP A 76 3.49 18.54 -15.13
C ASP A 76 4.35 17.29 -14.84
N ASN A 77 4.46 16.37 -15.81
CA ASN A 77 5.17 15.11 -15.60
C ASN A 77 6.71 15.25 -15.58
N ALA A 78 7.25 16.43 -15.89
CA ALA A 78 8.67 16.73 -15.75
C ALA A 78 9.07 16.87 -14.28
N ILE A 79 8.12 17.22 -13.41
CA ILE A 79 8.34 17.35 -11.98
C ILE A 79 8.48 15.95 -11.35
N MET A 80 9.61 15.75 -10.70
CA MET A 80 9.96 14.54 -9.95
C MET A 80 10.27 14.93 -8.51
N LEU A 81 9.61 14.26 -7.58
CA LEU A 81 9.81 14.49 -6.15
C LEU A 81 10.38 13.23 -5.48
N GLY A 82 11.27 13.43 -4.53
CA GLY A 82 11.79 12.34 -3.69
C GLY A 82 10.72 11.90 -2.69
N HIS A 83 10.38 10.61 -2.70
CA HIS A 83 9.47 10.00 -1.75
C HIS A 83 10.24 9.06 -0.83
N VAL A 84 9.87 9.09 0.44
CA VAL A 84 10.19 8.05 1.42
C VAL A 84 8.86 7.51 1.92
N ARG A 85 8.75 6.20 2.10
CA ARG A 85 7.56 5.50 2.59
C ARG A 85 7.97 4.46 3.60
N SER A 86 7.14 4.22 4.60
CA SER A 86 7.35 3.13 5.55
C SER A 86 7.19 1.78 4.85
N ILE A 87 7.87 0.74 5.35
CA ILE A 87 7.63 -0.65 4.98
C ILE A 87 7.12 -1.40 6.21
N ARG A 88 5.97 -2.05 6.08
CA ARG A 88 5.57 -3.13 7.01
C ARG A 88 5.95 -4.48 6.41
N TRP A 89 6.22 -5.47 7.26
CA TRP A 89 6.54 -6.83 6.82
C TRP A 89 5.34 -7.75 7.06
N THR A 90 4.98 -8.55 6.06
CA THR A 90 3.95 -9.57 6.24
C THR A 90 4.44 -10.69 7.16
N LYS A 91 3.52 -11.47 7.73
CA LYS A 91 3.82 -12.68 8.52
C LYS A 91 4.76 -13.66 7.80
N ASP A 92 4.68 -13.69 6.46
CA ASP A 92 5.50 -14.56 5.60
C ASP A 92 6.78 -13.88 5.11
N GLY A 93 7.09 -12.67 5.59
CA GLY A 93 8.34 -11.95 5.32
C GLY A 93 8.39 -11.27 3.95
N TRP A 94 7.27 -10.73 3.47
CA TRP A 94 7.23 -9.88 2.27
C TRP A 94 7.07 -8.39 2.63
N PRO A 95 7.74 -7.46 1.94
CA PRO A 95 7.68 -6.04 2.27
C PRO A 95 6.45 -5.38 1.67
N LEU A 96 5.62 -4.74 2.50
CA LEU A 96 4.51 -3.89 2.11
C LEU A 96 4.95 -2.43 2.19
N VAL A 97 5.06 -1.76 1.04
CA VAL A 97 5.25 -0.30 1.00
C VAL A 97 3.93 0.36 1.38
N MET A 98 3.97 1.25 2.37
CA MET A 98 2.77 1.91 2.90
C MET A 98 2.25 3.04 1.99
N PRO A 99 0.93 3.34 2.03
CA PRO A 99 0.26 4.14 1.01
C PRO A 99 0.56 5.64 1.01
N GLU A 100 1.03 6.21 2.11
CA GLU A 100 1.38 7.62 2.20
C GLU A 100 2.88 7.84 2.27
N ARG A 101 3.30 9.07 1.93
CA ARG A 101 4.70 9.48 2.11
C ARG A 101 4.98 9.63 3.60
N TYR A 102 6.16 9.18 4.02
CA TYR A 102 6.59 9.19 5.40
C TYR A 102 6.55 10.60 6.00
N GLY A 103 5.77 10.77 7.06
CA GLY A 103 5.63 12.01 7.82
C GLY A 103 5.98 11.88 9.30
N ALA A 104 6.64 10.77 9.69
CA ALA A 104 7.01 10.48 11.08
C ALA A 104 5.84 10.56 12.09
N VAL A 105 4.64 10.13 11.68
CA VAL A 105 3.45 10.13 12.53
C VAL A 105 3.64 9.19 13.72
N PRO A 106 3.33 9.60 14.97
CA PRO A 106 3.36 8.71 16.12
C PRO A 106 2.47 7.48 15.94
N GLN A 107 3.02 6.29 16.20
CA GLN A 107 2.31 5.02 16.04
C GLN A 107 1.56 4.63 17.32
N ALA A 108 0.62 5.47 17.76
CA ALA A 108 -0.33 5.08 18.80
C ALA A 108 -1.16 3.88 18.30
N ALA A 109 -1.46 2.93 19.19
CA ALA A 109 -2.27 1.76 18.85
C ALA A 109 -3.59 2.19 18.19
N ILE A 110 -4.00 1.49 17.14
CA ILE A 110 -5.29 1.69 16.47
C ILE A 110 -6.34 0.86 17.21
N THR A 111 -7.46 1.47 17.55
CA THR A 111 -8.62 0.76 18.13
C THR A 111 -9.58 0.30 17.04
N GLU A 112 -10.42 -0.69 17.34
CA GLU A 112 -11.38 -1.22 16.37
C GLU A 112 -12.39 -0.14 15.94
N GLU A 113 -12.82 0.71 16.86
CA GLU A 113 -13.80 1.77 16.61
C GLU A 113 -13.29 2.78 15.57
N GLU A 114 -11.97 3.01 15.50
CA GLU A 114 -11.37 3.90 14.50
C GLU A 114 -11.43 3.31 13.07
N LEU A 115 -11.62 1.99 12.94
CA LEU A 115 -11.70 1.32 11.63
C LEU A 115 -13.07 1.51 10.99
N ILE A 116 -14.12 1.76 11.78
CA ILE A 116 -15.50 1.91 11.31
C ILE A 116 -15.66 3.11 10.36
N GLY A 117 -16.47 2.93 9.33
CA GLY A 117 -16.86 3.94 8.36
C GLY A 117 -16.07 3.84 7.05
N ASP A 118 -15.97 4.97 6.36
CA ASP A 118 -15.53 4.99 4.98
C ASP A 118 -14.01 4.94 4.85
N TRP A 119 -13.54 4.23 3.84
CA TRP A 119 -12.16 4.07 3.42
C TRP A 119 -12.05 4.32 1.93
N GLU A 120 -10.94 4.93 1.54
CA GLU A 120 -10.45 4.89 0.18
C GLU A 120 -9.71 3.57 -0.03
N HIS A 121 -10.19 2.73 -0.94
CA HIS A 121 -9.60 1.44 -1.29
C HIS A 121 -9.05 1.46 -2.72
N ILE A 122 -7.81 1.03 -2.90
CA ILE A 122 -7.12 0.92 -4.19
C ILE A 122 -6.64 -0.52 -4.40
N ASP A 123 -7.08 -1.12 -5.51
CA ASP A 123 -6.43 -2.31 -6.10
C ASP A 123 -5.29 -1.83 -7.01
N LEU A 124 -4.04 -2.10 -6.63
CA LEU A 124 -2.82 -1.70 -7.36
C LEU A 124 -2.40 -2.72 -8.43
N SER A 125 -3.29 -3.60 -8.87
CA SER A 125 -3.05 -4.50 -10.02
C SER A 125 -2.49 -3.73 -11.21
N TYR A 126 -1.47 -4.32 -11.84
CA TYR A 126 -0.77 -3.69 -12.95
C TYR A 126 -1.74 -3.31 -14.08
N ALA A 127 -1.66 -2.05 -14.51
CA ALA A 127 -2.40 -1.54 -15.66
C ALA A 127 -1.49 -0.55 -16.41
N ILE A 128 -1.05 -0.94 -17.60
CA ILE A 128 -0.05 -0.17 -18.34
C ILE A 128 -0.51 1.28 -18.56
N GLY A 129 0.29 2.23 -18.07
CA GLY A 129 0.07 3.66 -18.30
C GLY A 129 -1.12 4.28 -17.56
N GLN A 130 -1.78 3.57 -16.66
CA GLN A 130 -2.98 4.04 -15.96
C GLN A 130 -2.73 4.26 -14.47
N GLN A 131 -3.29 5.32 -13.91
CA GLN A 131 -3.40 5.46 -12.45
C GLN A 131 -4.52 4.55 -11.94
N LYS A 132 -4.26 3.87 -10.82
CA LYS A 132 -5.27 3.13 -10.06
C LYS A 132 -5.92 4.12 -9.09
N GLU A 133 -7.17 4.44 -9.34
CA GLU A 133 -7.92 5.40 -8.52
C GLU A 133 -8.54 4.71 -7.31
N SER A 134 -8.70 5.46 -6.21
CA SER A 134 -9.43 4.98 -5.05
C SER A 134 -10.93 4.85 -5.33
N SER A 135 -11.53 3.88 -4.66
CA SER A 135 -12.96 3.65 -4.59
C SER A 135 -13.39 3.60 -3.12
N ILE A 136 -14.65 3.87 -2.83
CA ILE A 136 -15.15 3.81 -1.45
C ILE A 136 -15.26 2.34 -1.02
N MET A 137 -14.86 2.07 0.22
CA MET A 137 -15.17 0.85 0.96
C MET A 137 -15.63 1.24 2.36
N THR A 138 -16.75 0.71 2.85
CA THR A 138 -17.30 1.10 4.16
C THR A 138 -17.32 -0.10 5.10
N LEU A 139 -16.66 0.04 6.25
CA LEU A 139 -16.66 -0.96 7.33
C LEU A 139 -17.73 -0.60 8.36
N THR A 140 -18.61 -1.54 8.71
CA THR A 140 -19.69 -1.36 9.69
C THR A 140 -19.39 -2.04 11.02
N ASP A 141 -20.07 -1.61 12.08
CA ASP A 141 -19.86 -2.06 13.47
C ASP A 141 -20.31 -3.50 13.72
N ASP A 142 -21.15 -4.07 12.85
CA ASP A 142 -21.50 -5.48 12.81
C ASP A 142 -20.47 -6.35 12.05
N HIS A 143 -19.25 -5.84 11.86
CA HIS A 143 -18.13 -6.54 11.22
C HIS A 143 -18.37 -6.91 9.75
N LYS A 144 -19.07 -6.03 9.02
CA LYS A 144 -19.35 -6.18 7.59
C LYS A 144 -18.75 -5.06 6.73
N VAL A 145 -18.62 -5.36 5.44
CA VAL A 145 -18.34 -4.37 4.40
C VAL A 145 -19.65 -4.03 3.70
N SER A 146 -20.16 -2.81 3.85
CA SER A 146 -21.46 -2.40 3.30
C SER A 146 -21.36 -1.79 1.90
N GLU A 147 -20.19 -1.31 1.49
CA GLU A 147 -19.93 -0.67 0.21
C GLU A 147 -18.53 -1.02 -0.34
N GLY A 148 -18.37 -0.96 -1.66
CA GLY A 148 -17.09 -1.18 -2.35
C GLY A 148 -16.92 -2.57 -2.95
N ASN A 149 -15.72 -2.85 -3.47
CA ASN A 149 -15.40 -4.10 -4.17
C ASN A 149 -15.52 -5.35 -3.30
N TRP A 150 -15.45 -5.19 -1.98
CA TRP A 150 -15.57 -6.28 -1.00
C TRP A 150 -16.90 -6.26 -0.26
N ARG A 151 -17.94 -5.63 -0.83
CA ARG A 151 -19.28 -5.63 -0.26
C ARG A 151 -19.74 -7.05 0.11
N ASP A 152 -20.45 -7.14 1.22
CA ASP A 152 -20.96 -8.37 1.84
C ASP A 152 -19.88 -9.27 2.49
N ALA A 153 -18.59 -8.91 2.37
CA ALA A 153 -17.53 -9.56 3.12
C ALA A 153 -17.68 -9.27 4.62
N SER A 154 -17.15 -10.18 5.44
CA SER A 154 -16.95 -9.94 6.87
C SER A 154 -15.51 -9.49 7.11
N TRP A 155 -15.31 -8.72 8.16
CA TRP A 155 -13.98 -8.30 8.59
C TRP A 155 -13.71 -8.66 10.04
N SER A 156 -12.44 -8.80 10.41
CA SER A 156 -12.01 -8.98 11.80
C SER A 156 -10.72 -8.21 12.05
N TYR A 157 -10.48 -7.80 13.29
CA TYR A 157 -9.30 -7.01 13.63
C TYR A 157 -8.50 -7.63 14.79
N ASP A 158 -7.20 -7.78 14.61
CA ASP A 158 -6.26 -8.11 15.68
C ASP A 158 -5.49 -6.84 16.10
N ALA A 159 -5.82 -6.33 17.28
CA ALA A 159 -5.20 -5.15 17.87
C ALA A 159 -3.75 -5.35 18.29
N THR A 160 -3.29 -6.59 18.51
CA THR A 160 -1.90 -6.89 18.88
C THR A 160 -0.99 -6.75 17.67
N THR A 161 -1.41 -7.31 16.53
CA THR A 161 -0.62 -7.26 15.28
C THR A 161 -0.96 -6.05 14.42
N GLN A 162 -2.03 -5.33 14.75
CA GLN A 162 -2.58 -4.21 13.97
C GLN A 162 -2.88 -4.67 12.54
N ILE A 163 -3.64 -5.78 12.43
CA ILE A 163 -4.03 -6.41 11.16
C ILE A 163 -5.55 -6.50 11.10
N LEU A 164 -6.13 -5.93 10.04
CA LEU A 164 -7.53 -6.09 9.66
C LEU A 164 -7.60 -7.18 8.58
N THR A 165 -8.46 -8.18 8.74
CA THR A 165 -8.60 -9.27 7.76
C THR A 165 -9.95 -9.17 7.05
N ILE A 166 -9.95 -9.18 5.72
CA ILE A 166 -11.15 -9.20 4.85
C ILE A 166 -10.92 -10.20 3.72
N ASN A 167 -11.85 -11.13 3.47
CA ASN A 167 -11.71 -12.15 2.41
C ASN A 167 -10.37 -12.93 2.47
N ASP A 168 -9.94 -13.32 3.68
CA ASP A 168 -8.66 -13.99 3.96
C ASP A 168 -7.40 -13.17 3.55
N ILE A 169 -7.56 -11.86 3.32
CA ILE A 169 -6.47 -10.94 3.03
C ILE A 169 -6.14 -10.15 4.30
N ASP A 170 -4.90 -10.26 4.75
CA ASP A 170 -4.38 -9.52 5.90
C ASP A 170 -3.97 -8.10 5.47
N LEU A 171 -4.71 -7.10 5.96
CA LEU A 171 -4.48 -5.67 5.77
C LEU A 171 -3.67 -5.13 6.95
N TYR A 172 -2.41 -4.80 6.69
CA TYR A 172 -1.46 -4.33 7.68
C TYR A 172 -1.66 -2.83 7.90
N LEU A 173 -2.20 -2.45 9.04
CA LEU A 173 -2.57 -1.07 9.36
C LEU A 173 -1.38 -0.23 9.83
N GLN A 174 -1.40 1.07 9.58
CA GLN A 174 -0.43 2.01 10.14
C GLN A 174 -1.04 3.40 10.26
N ARG A 175 -0.53 4.25 11.16
CA ARG A 175 -0.86 5.68 11.13
C ARG A 175 0.11 6.43 10.21
N GLU A 176 -0.42 7.20 9.28
CA GLU A 176 0.40 8.03 8.36
C GLU A 176 -0.19 9.44 8.22
N THR A 177 0.54 10.32 7.53
CA THR A 177 0.06 11.66 7.21
C THR A 177 -0.89 11.60 6.03
N ASP A 178 -2.07 12.19 6.18
CA ASP A 178 -2.98 12.44 5.06
C ASP A 178 -2.47 13.66 4.29
N TRP A 179 -1.81 13.41 3.16
CA TRP A 179 -1.21 14.47 2.35
C TRP A 179 -2.25 15.22 1.50
N GLU A 180 -3.42 14.62 1.29
CA GLU A 180 -4.56 15.17 0.56
C GLU A 180 -5.41 16.09 1.42
N ALA A 181 -5.35 15.96 2.75
CA ALA A 181 -6.09 16.81 3.68
C ALA A 181 -5.57 18.26 3.73
N LYS A 182 -6.50 19.21 3.95
CA LYS A 182 -6.22 20.64 4.10
C LYS A 182 -6.95 21.20 5.34
N PRO A 183 -6.25 21.47 6.46
CA PRO A 183 -4.82 21.25 6.70
C PRO A 183 -4.46 19.76 6.75
N ARG A 184 -3.17 19.44 6.56
CA ARG A 184 -2.68 18.05 6.69
C ARG A 184 -2.90 17.54 8.11
N MET A 185 -3.29 16.28 8.22
CA MET A 185 -3.59 15.62 9.49
C MET A 185 -3.08 14.17 9.49
N HIS A 186 -3.25 13.46 10.61
CA HIS A 186 -2.98 12.04 10.67
C HIS A 186 -4.19 11.24 10.17
N THR A 187 -3.94 10.09 9.57
CA THR A 187 -4.96 9.12 9.15
C THR A 187 -4.47 7.70 9.43
N ILE A 188 -5.36 6.73 9.27
CA ILE A 188 -5.03 5.31 9.28
C ILE A 188 -4.98 4.83 7.84
N VAL A 189 -3.96 4.07 7.51
CA VAL A 189 -3.77 3.42 6.22
C VAL A 189 -3.65 1.92 6.39
N TYR A 190 -3.83 1.16 5.31
CA TYR A 190 -3.39 -0.23 5.24
C TYR A 190 -2.68 -0.55 3.93
N ALA A 191 -1.84 -1.57 3.96
CA ALA A 191 -1.34 -2.24 2.77
C ALA A 191 -1.51 -3.76 2.90
N ALA A 192 -1.72 -4.45 1.79
CA ALA A 192 -1.84 -5.91 1.76
C ALA A 192 -1.39 -6.52 0.43
N TYR A 193 -1.07 -7.81 0.48
CA TYR A 193 -1.01 -8.68 -0.69
C TYR A 193 -2.14 -9.70 -0.66
N GLY A 194 -2.78 -9.94 -1.80
CA GLY A 194 -3.80 -10.97 -1.94
C GLY A 194 -4.12 -11.21 -3.41
N ASN A 195 -4.34 -12.46 -3.81
CA ASN A 195 -4.69 -12.81 -5.20
C ASN A 195 -3.70 -12.26 -6.25
N ASN A 196 -2.40 -12.29 -5.97
CA ASN A 196 -1.32 -11.69 -6.79
C ASN A 196 -1.44 -10.16 -7.01
N LYS A 197 -2.22 -9.49 -6.17
CA LYS A 197 -2.43 -8.04 -6.19
C LYS A 197 -1.92 -7.42 -4.91
N THR A 198 -1.80 -6.10 -4.97
CA THR A 198 -1.50 -5.26 -3.82
C THR A 198 -2.70 -4.36 -3.59
N TYR A 199 -3.10 -4.24 -2.33
CA TYR A 199 -4.18 -3.36 -1.92
C TYR A 199 -3.62 -2.29 -1.03
N TRP A 200 -4.02 -1.06 -1.28
CA TRP A 200 -3.82 0.06 -0.38
C TRP A 200 -5.17 0.58 0.09
N GLY A 201 -5.19 1.14 1.28
CA GLY A 201 -6.30 1.99 1.66
C GLY A 201 -5.93 3.04 2.67
N LYS A 202 -6.80 4.04 2.76
CA LYS A 202 -6.70 5.19 3.64
C LYS A 202 -8.07 5.48 4.25
N LYS A 203 -8.14 5.71 5.56
CA LYS A 203 -9.38 6.09 6.22
C LYS A 203 -9.83 7.44 5.66
N ALA A 204 -11.07 7.49 5.19
CA ALA A 204 -11.63 8.74 4.71
C ALA A 204 -11.92 9.63 5.93
N ASN A 205 -11.24 10.78 5.98
CA ASN A 205 -11.54 11.84 6.94
C ASN A 205 -12.72 12.66 6.40
N LYS A 206 -13.83 12.71 7.15
CA LYS A 206 -14.99 13.57 6.84
C LYS A 206 -14.75 14.99 7.34
#